data_AF-A0A2H0C6E8-F1
#
_entry.id   AF-A0A2H0C6E8-F1
#
_cell.length_a   1.000
_cell.length_b   1.000
_cell.length_c   1.000
_cell.angle_alpha   90.00
_cell.angle_beta   90.00
_cell.angle_gamma   90.00
#
_symmetry.space_group_name_H-M   'P 1'
#
loop_
_entity.id
_entity.type
_entity.pdbx_description
1 polymer ?
#
loop_
_entity_poly.entity_id
_entity_poly.type
_entity_poly.pdbx_seq_one_letter_code
_entity_poly.pdbx_strand_id
1 'polypeptide(L)'
;MESNKSFEMYSIKERDKHWLDVLWYEIGMLRGTFSHPPCRSGSLDKNLYLECFLLHARNLSAFLYDDPNGDFRCSDFGVQKLQVFTGDTYDKLCKHLSHISAERRSKKVIWYPDKIFQALSEGIINFLDQVDNSSFPTLEGHTRDDFKTLLSTQDRMRIRLDEDSI
;
A
#
# COMPACT_ATOMS: atom_id res chain seq x y z
N MET A 1 14.30 9.13 -28.88
CA MET A 1 14.56 9.05 -27.42
C MET A 1 14.08 10.37 -26.83
N GLU A 2 12.78 10.47 -26.61
CA GLU A 2 12.14 11.66 -26.04
C GLU A 2 11.18 11.18 -24.96
N SER A 3 11.60 11.27 -23.70
CA SER A 3 10.77 11.54 -22.53
C SER A 3 11.61 11.26 -21.29
N ASN A 4 12.21 12.31 -20.73
CA ASN A 4 12.53 12.42 -19.29
C ASN A 4 13.06 13.84 -18.98
N LYS A 5 12.39 14.86 -19.53
CA LYS A 5 12.74 16.27 -19.29
C LYS A 5 11.82 16.98 -18.29
N SER A 6 10.82 16.30 -17.73
CA SER A 6 9.82 16.92 -16.85
C SER A 6 10.15 16.85 -15.35
N PHE A 7 11.25 16.21 -14.94
CA PHE A 7 11.58 16.03 -13.51
C PHE A 7 12.84 16.79 -13.03
N GLU A 8 13.55 17.51 -13.89
CA GLU A 8 14.82 18.18 -13.54
C GLU A 8 14.68 19.50 -12.76
N MET A 9 13.52 19.84 -12.21
CA MET A 9 13.32 21.15 -11.56
C MET A 9 12.66 21.15 -10.19
N TYR A 10 12.55 20.01 -9.52
CA TYR A 10 12.13 19.98 -8.13
C TYR A 10 13.34 20.03 -7.21
N SER A 11 13.29 20.91 -6.20
CA SER A 11 14.17 20.75 -5.05
C SER A 11 13.96 19.37 -4.43
N ILE A 12 15.00 18.78 -3.81
CA ILE A 12 14.89 17.47 -3.13
C ILE A 12 13.65 17.42 -2.23
N LYS A 13 13.33 18.54 -1.57
CA LYS A 13 12.14 18.68 -0.73
C LYS A 13 10.81 18.60 -1.47
N GLU A 14 10.69 19.22 -2.64
CA GLU A 14 9.46 19.14 -3.43
C GLU A 14 9.27 17.75 -4.05
N ARG A 15 10.38 17.11 -4.45
CA ARG A 15 10.38 15.71 -4.90
C ARG A 15 9.86 14.79 -3.79
N ASP A 16 10.39 14.94 -2.57
CA ASP A 16 9.97 14.11 -1.43
C ASP A 16 8.50 14.34 -1.09
N LYS A 17 8.04 15.59 -1.08
CA LYS A 17 6.63 15.93 -0.87
C LYS A 17 5.72 15.29 -1.91
N HIS A 18 6.10 15.32 -3.20
CA HIS A 18 5.35 14.66 -4.26
C HIS A 18 5.26 13.15 -4.08
N TRP A 19 6.37 12.48 -3.76
CA TRP A 19 6.36 11.03 -3.53
C TRP A 19 5.59 10.64 -2.27
N LEU A 20 5.54 11.51 -1.26
CA LEU A 20 4.65 11.31 -0.12
C LEU A 20 3.17 11.40 -0.53
N ASP A 21 2.78 12.24 -1.49
CA ASP A 21 1.42 12.24 -2.05
C ASP A 21 1.10 10.94 -2.81
N VAL A 22 2.08 10.36 -3.52
CA VAL A 22 1.93 9.04 -4.15
C VAL A 22 1.77 7.95 -3.08
N LEU A 23 2.57 7.99 -2.01
CA LEU A 23 2.46 7.08 -0.88
C LEU A 23 1.09 7.20 -0.20
N TRP A 24 0.60 8.42 -0.02
CA TRP A 24 -0.74 8.69 0.51
C TRP A 24 -1.82 8.01 -0.32
N TYR A 25 -1.76 8.17 -1.64
CA TYR A 25 -2.69 7.53 -2.57
C TYR A 25 -2.68 6.00 -2.42
N GLU A 26 -1.50 5.38 -2.42
CA GLU A 26 -1.35 3.92 -2.28
C GLU A 26 -1.93 3.40 -0.94
N ILE A 27 -1.72 4.13 0.16
CA ILE A 27 -2.31 3.82 1.46
C ILE A 27 -3.84 3.95 1.42
N GLY A 28 -4.35 5.02 0.81
CA GLY A 28 -5.78 5.25 0.65
C GLY A 28 -6.46 4.14 -0.13
N MET A 29 -5.84 3.69 -1.22
CA MET A 29 -6.34 2.57 -2.02
C MET A 29 -6.27 1.23 -1.28
N LEU A 30 -5.18 0.97 -0.56
CA LEU A 30 -5.06 -0.21 0.31
C LEU A 30 -6.17 -0.23 1.37
N ARG A 31 -6.39 0.87 2.09
CA ARG A 31 -7.46 1.00 3.09
C ARG A 31 -8.83 0.86 2.46
N GLY A 32 -9.09 1.52 1.33
CA GLY A 32 -10.37 1.51 0.64
C GLY A 32 -10.79 0.10 0.22
N THR A 33 -9.87 -0.66 -0.39
CA THR A 33 -10.08 -2.04 -0.81
C THR A 33 -10.15 -3.02 0.36
N PHE A 34 -9.47 -2.73 1.47
CA PHE A 34 -9.56 -3.51 2.70
C PHE A 34 -10.89 -3.34 3.46
N SER A 35 -11.40 -2.11 3.55
CA SER A 35 -12.60 -1.75 4.32
C SER A 35 -13.91 -2.06 3.60
N HIS A 36 -13.90 -2.22 2.28
CA HIS A 36 -15.08 -2.56 1.48
C HIS A 36 -14.96 -3.96 0.88
N PRO A 37 -15.04 -5.04 1.69
CA PRO A 37 -15.30 -6.35 1.11
C PRO A 37 -16.66 -6.25 0.38
N PRO A 38 -16.80 -6.82 -0.82
CA PRO A 38 -17.99 -6.60 -1.65
C PRO A 38 -19.26 -7.00 -0.93
N CYS A 39 -20.00 -5.98 -0.51
CA CYS A 39 -21.37 -6.10 -0.08
C CYS A 39 -22.24 -6.33 -1.32
N ARG A 40 -22.73 -7.57 -1.44
CA ARG A 40 -23.86 -8.04 -2.28
C ARG A 40 -23.53 -8.48 -3.73
N SER A 41 -23.77 -9.79 -3.92
CA SER A 41 -24.11 -10.53 -5.15
C SER A 41 -23.23 -10.39 -6.39
N GLY A 42 -22.31 -11.35 -6.55
CA GLY A 42 -21.61 -11.63 -7.80
C GLY A 42 -20.19 -12.11 -7.52
N SER A 43 -19.85 -13.35 -7.87
CA SER A 43 -18.51 -13.93 -7.61
C SER A 43 -17.35 -13.20 -8.33
N LEU A 44 -17.64 -12.29 -9.25
CA LEU A 44 -16.65 -11.51 -9.99
C LEU A 44 -16.04 -10.37 -9.13
N ASP A 45 -16.89 -9.65 -8.38
CA ASP A 45 -16.46 -8.44 -7.68
C ASP A 45 -15.53 -8.76 -6.49
N LYS A 46 -15.68 -9.94 -5.85
CA LYS A 46 -14.80 -10.37 -4.74
C LYS A 46 -13.35 -10.55 -5.13
N ASN A 47 -13.11 -11.08 -6.33
CA ASN A 47 -11.75 -11.28 -6.80
C ASN A 47 -11.12 -9.96 -7.22
N LEU A 48 -11.90 -9.02 -7.77
CA LEU A 48 -11.41 -7.71 -8.16
C LEU A 48 -10.92 -6.89 -6.95
N TYR A 49 -11.70 -6.79 -5.87
CA TYR A 49 -11.27 -6.05 -4.67
C TYR A 49 -10.03 -6.67 -4.03
N LEU A 50 -9.95 -8.00 -4.00
CA LEU A 50 -8.76 -8.69 -3.51
C LEU A 50 -7.55 -8.44 -4.40
N GLU A 51 -7.70 -8.51 -5.73
CA GLU A 51 -6.62 -8.22 -6.67
C GLU A 51 -6.13 -6.76 -6.54
N CYS A 52 -7.05 -5.80 -6.42
CA CYS A 52 -6.72 -4.40 -6.15
C CYS A 52 -5.99 -4.25 -4.81
N PHE A 53 -6.49 -4.87 -3.74
CA PHE A 53 -5.82 -4.87 -2.44
C PHE A 53 -4.38 -5.41 -2.55
N LEU A 54 -4.19 -6.55 -3.20
CA LEU A 54 -2.88 -7.18 -3.36
C LEU A 54 -1.95 -6.33 -4.24
N LEU A 55 -2.49 -5.63 -5.24
CA LEU A 55 -1.72 -4.71 -6.09
C LEU A 55 -1.12 -3.57 -5.28
N HIS A 56 -1.94 -2.87 -4.50
CA HIS A 56 -1.47 -1.79 -3.63
C HIS A 56 -0.55 -2.30 -2.53
N ALA A 57 -0.85 -3.48 -1.97
CA ALA A 57 0.04 -4.14 -1.01
C ALA A 57 1.43 -4.43 -1.61
N ARG A 58 1.49 -4.90 -2.86
CA ARG A 58 2.76 -5.12 -3.58
C ARG A 58 3.52 -3.81 -3.78
N ASN A 59 2.84 -2.74 -4.23
CA ASN A 59 3.48 -1.44 -4.46
C ASN A 59 4.12 -0.89 -3.17
N LEU A 60 3.36 -0.90 -2.07
CA LEU A 60 3.83 -0.47 -0.75
C LEU A 60 4.97 -1.35 -0.22
N SER A 61 4.89 -2.65 -0.48
CA SER A 61 5.99 -3.56 -0.13
C SER A 61 7.25 -3.23 -0.93
N ALA A 62 7.13 -3.07 -2.25
CA ALA A 62 8.24 -2.76 -3.13
C ALA A 62 8.94 -1.46 -2.70
N PHE A 63 8.17 -0.45 -2.30
CA PHE A 63 8.68 0.79 -1.71
C PHE A 63 9.50 0.54 -0.44
N LEU A 64 8.97 -0.21 0.54
CA LEU A 64 9.64 -0.48 1.81
C LEU A 64 10.87 -1.41 1.66
N TYR A 65 10.86 -2.32 0.69
CA TYR A 65 11.98 -3.21 0.39
C TYR A 65 13.08 -2.58 -0.46
N ASP A 66 12.90 -1.34 -0.94
CA ASP A 66 13.73 -0.71 -1.96
C ASP A 66 13.87 -1.57 -3.23
N ASP A 67 12.75 -2.02 -3.81
CA ASP A 67 12.77 -2.76 -5.07
C ASP A 67 13.52 -1.94 -6.13
N PRO A 68 14.58 -2.48 -6.75
CA PRO A 68 15.34 -1.77 -7.78
C PRO A 68 14.50 -1.39 -9.00
N ASN A 69 13.35 -2.04 -9.22
CA ASN A 69 12.44 -1.74 -10.32
C ASN A 69 11.28 -0.83 -9.92
N GLY A 70 11.19 -0.42 -8.65
CA GLY A 70 10.16 0.51 -8.18
C GLY A 70 10.45 1.95 -8.60
N ASP A 71 9.38 2.74 -8.77
CA ASP A 71 9.46 4.15 -9.17
C ASP A 71 10.06 5.05 -8.08
N PHE A 72 9.87 4.66 -6.81
CA PHE A 72 10.45 5.33 -5.64
C PHE A 72 10.66 4.34 -4.49
N ARG A 73 11.58 4.67 -3.59
CA ARG A 73 12.11 3.77 -2.57
C ARG A 73 12.19 4.48 -1.22
N CYS A 74 12.06 3.75 -0.12
CA CYS A 74 12.15 4.38 1.21
C CYS A 74 13.56 4.95 1.46
N SER A 75 14.60 4.37 0.85
CA SER A 75 15.96 4.91 0.86
C SER A 75 16.10 6.29 0.23
N ASP A 76 15.20 6.68 -0.69
CA ASP A 76 15.26 7.98 -1.34
C ASP A 76 15.00 9.14 -0.36
N PHE A 77 14.44 8.82 0.82
CA PHE A 77 14.18 9.72 1.94
C PHE A 77 15.24 9.62 3.05
N GLY A 78 16.31 8.83 2.84
CA GLY A 78 17.33 8.57 3.86
C GLY A 78 16.93 7.56 4.94
N VAL A 79 15.84 6.82 4.73
CA VAL A 79 15.36 5.76 5.64
C VAL A 79 15.91 4.41 5.18
N GLN A 80 16.39 3.58 6.10
CA GLN A 80 16.85 2.23 5.76
C GLN A 80 15.66 1.35 5.35
N LYS A 81 15.84 0.49 4.33
CA LYS A 81 14.86 -0.52 3.92
C LYS A 81 14.22 -1.25 5.10
N LEU A 82 12.90 -1.41 5.02
CA LEU A 82 12.07 -2.03 6.04
C LEU A 82 11.45 -3.32 5.50
N GLN A 83 11.94 -4.46 6.00
CA GLN A 83 11.35 -5.75 5.70
C GLN A 83 10.09 -5.97 6.55
N VAL A 84 8.91 -5.80 5.94
CA VAL A 84 7.62 -5.95 6.63
C VAL A 84 7.08 -7.38 6.66
N PHE A 85 7.44 -8.21 5.67
CA PHE A 85 7.05 -9.61 5.65
C PHE A 85 8.22 -10.53 5.97
N THR A 86 7.90 -11.56 6.76
CA THR A 86 8.75 -12.73 6.91
C THR A 86 8.47 -13.72 5.77
N GLY A 87 9.51 -14.44 5.34
CA GLY A 87 9.41 -15.46 4.29
C GLY A 87 9.19 -14.89 2.88
N ASP A 88 8.44 -15.62 2.06
CA ASP A 88 8.25 -15.41 0.62
C ASP A 88 6.96 -14.62 0.28
N THR A 89 6.38 -13.87 1.22
CA THR A 89 5.09 -13.19 1.01
C THR A 89 5.17 -12.15 -0.11
N TYR A 90 6.24 -11.34 -0.13
CA TYR A 90 6.46 -10.37 -1.21
C TYR A 90 6.66 -11.07 -2.56
N ASP A 91 7.48 -12.12 -2.60
CA ASP A 91 7.66 -12.91 -3.81
C ASP A 91 6.34 -13.52 -4.28
N LYS A 92 5.51 -14.02 -3.37
CA LYS A 92 4.16 -14.53 -3.67
C LYS A 92 3.26 -13.44 -4.26
N LEU A 93 3.29 -12.22 -3.72
CA LEU A 93 2.54 -11.07 -4.26
C LEU A 93 3.00 -10.76 -5.69
N CYS A 94 4.31 -10.57 -5.88
CA CYS A 94 4.90 -10.30 -7.20
C CYS A 94 4.57 -11.41 -8.18
N LYS A 95 4.70 -12.68 -7.77
CA LYS A 95 4.32 -13.82 -8.58
C LYS A 95 2.84 -13.75 -8.92
N HIS A 96 1.95 -13.58 -7.94
CA HIS A 96 0.50 -13.59 -8.15
C HIS A 96 0.05 -12.54 -9.16
N LEU A 97 0.65 -11.35 -9.10
CA LEU A 97 0.32 -10.20 -9.94
C LEU A 97 1.09 -10.16 -11.28
N SER A 98 2.10 -11.02 -11.49
CA SER A 98 2.92 -10.98 -12.72
C SER A 98 2.17 -11.42 -13.97
N HIS A 99 1.25 -12.39 -13.86
CA HIS A 99 0.39 -12.86 -14.95
C HIS A 99 -0.84 -13.59 -14.40
N ILE A 100 -2.04 -13.08 -14.67
CA ILE A 100 -3.31 -13.77 -14.39
C ILE A 100 -3.58 -14.77 -15.52
N SER A 101 -2.89 -15.92 -15.51
CA SER A 101 -3.20 -17.01 -16.44
C SER A 101 -4.50 -17.74 -16.04
N ALA A 102 -5.16 -18.39 -17.00
CA ALA A 102 -6.33 -19.23 -16.73
C ALA A 102 -6.04 -20.34 -15.71
N GLU A 103 -4.85 -20.93 -15.75
CA GLU A 103 -4.38 -21.94 -14.78
C GLU A 103 -4.26 -21.35 -13.36
N ARG A 104 -3.83 -20.09 -13.23
CA ARG A 104 -3.75 -19.41 -11.92
C ARG A 104 -5.09 -19.08 -11.32
N ARG A 105 -6.06 -18.66 -12.14
CA ARG A 105 -7.45 -18.47 -11.71
C ARG A 105 -8.05 -19.76 -11.10
N SER A 106 -7.53 -20.93 -11.47
CA SER A 106 -7.94 -22.22 -10.90
C SER A 106 -7.23 -22.60 -9.59
N LYS A 107 -6.10 -21.98 -9.26
CA LYS A 107 -5.36 -22.23 -8.01
C LYS A 107 -5.87 -21.31 -6.90
N LYS A 108 -6.59 -21.86 -5.93
CA LYS A 108 -7.00 -21.13 -4.72
C LYS A 108 -5.74 -20.78 -3.90
N VAL A 109 -5.26 -19.55 -4.04
CA VAL A 109 -4.28 -18.97 -3.12
C VAL A 109 -5.05 -18.27 -2.00
N ILE A 110 -4.85 -18.73 -0.76
CA ILE A 110 -5.44 -18.08 0.41
C ILE A 110 -4.55 -16.91 0.78
N TRP A 111 -5.15 -15.72 0.80
CA TRP A 111 -4.52 -14.50 1.28
C TRP A 111 -5.07 -14.15 2.66
N TYR A 112 -4.29 -13.42 3.44
CA TYR A 112 -4.69 -12.93 4.76
C TYR A 112 -4.62 -11.39 4.75
N PRO A 113 -5.62 -10.69 4.15
CA PRO A 113 -5.60 -9.24 4.04
C PRO A 113 -5.33 -8.52 5.36
N ASP A 114 -5.89 -9.02 6.46
CA ASP A 114 -5.69 -8.46 7.80
C ASP A 114 -4.21 -8.42 8.22
N LYS A 115 -3.50 -9.54 8.00
CA LYS A 115 -2.07 -9.65 8.34
C LYS A 115 -1.22 -8.81 7.42
N ILE A 116 -1.58 -8.76 6.14
CA ILE A 116 -0.89 -7.96 5.12
C ILE A 116 -1.04 -6.47 5.45
N PHE A 117 -2.26 -6.02 5.70
CA PHE A 117 -2.57 -4.64 6.05
C PHE A 117 -1.83 -4.24 7.34
N GLN A 118 -1.91 -5.06 8.39
CA GLN A 118 -1.23 -4.79 9.65
C GLN A 118 0.29 -4.62 9.46
N ALA A 119 0.95 -5.58 8.79
CA ALA A 119 2.39 -5.52 8.58
C ALA A 119 2.81 -4.31 7.74
N LEU A 120 2.04 -3.96 6.72
CA LEU A 120 2.29 -2.76 5.91
C LEU A 120 2.07 -1.48 6.73
N SER A 121 1.00 -1.40 7.51
CA SER A 121 0.74 -0.26 8.39
C SER A 121 1.87 -0.03 9.37
N GLU A 122 2.35 -1.08 10.04
CA GLU A 122 3.48 -0.99 10.97
C GLU A 122 4.76 -0.52 10.26
N GLY A 123 5.06 -1.07 9.08
CA GLY A 123 6.22 -0.65 8.29
C GLY A 123 6.16 0.79 7.80
N ILE A 124 5.00 1.23 7.31
CA ILE A 124 4.80 2.60 6.83
C ILE A 124 4.85 3.59 8.00
N ILE A 125 4.26 3.27 9.15
CA ILE A 125 4.36 4.12 10.35
C ILE A 125 5.82 4.28 10.76
N ASN A 126 6.59 3.19 10.78
CA ASN A 126 8.02 3.23 11.10
C ASN A 126 8.81 4.08 10.07
N PHE A 127 8.50 3.94 8.79
CA PHE A 127 9.05 4.82 7.75
C PHE A 127 8.73 6.30 8.05
N LEU A 128 7.46 6.64 8.26
CA LEU A 128 7.00 8.01 8.49
C LEU A 128 7.65 8.67 9.71
N ASP A 129 7.91 7.90 10.76
CA ASP A 129 8.59 8.39 11.98
C ASP A 129 10.06 8.74 11.75
N GLN A 130 10.67 8.22 10.68
CA GLN A 130 12.06 8.50 10.31
C GLN A 130 12.20 9.58 9.22
N VAL A 131 11.13 9.89 8.47
CA VAL A 131 11.14 10.94 7.45
C VAL A 131 11.29 12.32 8.09
N ASP A 132 12.15 13.16 7.53
CA ASP A 132 12.39 14.53 7.99
C ASP A 132 11.10 15.37 8.02
N ASN A 133 10.92 16.16 9.09
CA ASN A 133 9.73 16.99 9.26
C ASN A 133 9.52 18.02 8.14
N SER A 134 10.59 18.44 7.44
CA SER A 134 10.49 19.41 6.35
C SER A 134 9.87 18.83 5.07
N SER A 135 9.74 17.51 4.97
CA SER A 135 8.97 16.84 3.91
C SER A 135 7.46 16.91 4.17
N PHE A 136 7.02 17.45 5.31
CA PHE A 136 5.62 17.70 5.63
C PHE A 136 5.32 19.21 5.76
N PRO A 137 4.08 19.65 5.50
CA PRO A 137 3.05 18.89 4.79
C PRO A 137 3.49 18.57 3.35
N THR A 138 2.86 17.58 2.74
CA THR A 138 3.09 17.19 1.33
C THR A 138 2.63 18.30 0.37
N LEU A 139 2.71 18.10 -0.95
CA LEU A 139 2.25 19.13 -1.90
C LEU A 139 0.74 19.30 -1.84
N GLU A 140 -0.01 18.22 -1.60
CA GLU A 140 -1.45 18.26 -1.39
C GLU A 140 -1.88 18.68 0.03
N GLY A 141 -0.91 18.91 0.92
CA GLY A 141 -1.18 19.42 2.27
C GLY A 141 -1.31 18.33 3.34
N HIS A 142 -1.05 17.06 3.03
CA HIS A 142 -1.15 15.96 4.00
C HIS A 142 -0.05 16.05 5.06
N THR A 143 -0.42 15.91 6.32
CA THR A 143 0.47 15.86 7.48
C THR A 143 0.81 14.42 7.83
N ARG A 144 1.88 14.19 8.59
CA ARG A 144 2.24 12.83 9.05
C ARG A 144 1.09 12.14 9.80
N ASP A 145 0.32 12.89 10.58
CA ASP A 145 -0.78 12.35 11.37
C ASP A 145 -1.98 11.94 10.51
N ASP A 146 -2.18 12.59 9.36
CA ASP A 146 -3.16 12.15 8.39
C ASP A 146 -2.83 10.71 7.92
N PHE A 147 -1.55 10.39 7.71
CA PHE A 147 -1.13 9.08 7.19
C PHE A 147 -1.39 8.02 8.26
N LYS A 148 -1.01 8.32 9.51
CA LYS A 148 -1.25 7.45 10.66
C LYS A 148 -2.75 7.22 10.87
N THR A 149 -3.58 8.23 10.63
CA THR A 149 -5.04 8.10 10.69
C THR A 149 -5.54 7.11 9.64
N LEU A 150 -5.07 7.20 8.39
CA LEU A 150 -5.37 6.22 7.33
C LEU A 150 -4.85 4.80 7.60
N LEU A 151 -3.81 4.65 8.39
CA LEU A 151 -3.27 3.33 8.75
C LEU A 151 -3.90 2.75 10.02
N SER A 152 -4.60 3.58 10.80
CA SER A 152 -5.25 3.14 12.03
C SER A 152 -6.40 2.17 11.76
N THR A 153 -6.37 1.03 12.44
CA THR A 153 -7.40 -0.02 12.35
C THR A 153 -8.66 0.29 13.18
N GLN A 154 -8.72 1.43 13.85
CA GLN A 154 -9.79 1.76 14.82
C GLN A 154 -11.19 1.88 14.19
N ASP A 155 -11.31 2.05 12.86
CA ASP A 155 -12.60 2.03 12.16
C ASP A 155 -13.24 0.62 12.08
N ARG A 156 -12.56 -0.44 12.53
CA ARG A 156 -13.10 -1.81 12.56
C ARG A 156 -14.21 -2.05 13.60
N MET A 157 -14.49 -1.12 14.52
CA MET A 157 -15.45 -1.38 15.61
C MET A 157 -16.92 -1.09 15.31
N ARG A 158 -17.30 -0.51 14.17
CA ARG A 158 -18.72 -0.19 13.88
C ARG A 158 -19.43 -1.10 12.90
N ILE A 159 -18.73 -2.05 12.29
CA ILE A 159 -19.34 -3.06 11.42
C ILE A 159 -19.00 -4.46 11.97
N ARG A 160 -19.20 -4.65 13.28
CA ARG A 160 -19.78 -5.93 13.69
C ARG A 160 -21.25 -5.81 13.31
N LEU A 161 -21.57 -6.34 12.15
CA LEU A 161 -22.94 -6.73 11.84
C LEU A 161 -23.45 -7.49 13.05
N ASP A 162 -24.68 -7.16 13.44
CA ASP A 162 -25.54 -7.87 14.37
C ASP A 162 -25.74 -9.33 13.91
N GLU A 163 -24.67 -10.13 13.85
CA GLU A 163 -24.65 -11.58 13.68
C GLU A 163 -24.84 -12.28 15.03
N ASP A 164 -25.67 -11.71 15.90
CA ASP A 164 -26.26 -12.37 17.08
C ASP A 164 -27.74 -11.99 17.19
N SER A 165 -28.50 -12.18 16.11
CA SER A 165 -29.95 -12.33 16.18
C SER A 165 -30.33 -13.55 15.34
N ILE A 166 -30.04 -14.71 15.94
CA ILE A 166 -30.69 -16.00 15.67
C ILE A 166 -32.19 -15.86 15.89
#